data_AF-A0A6V8E639-F1
#
_entry.id   AF-A0A6V8E639-F1
#
_cell.length_a   1.000
_cell.length_b   1.000
_cell.length_c   1.000
_cell.angle_alpha   90.00
_cell.angle_beta   90.00
_cell.angle_gamma   90.00
#
_symmetry.space_group_name_H-M   'P 1'
#
loop_
_entity.id
_entity.type
_entity.pdbx_description
1 polymer ?
#
loop_
_entity_poly.entity_id
_entity_poly.type
_entity_poly.pdbx_seq_one_letter_code
_entity_poly.pdbx_strand_id
1 'polypeptide(L)'
;MGPTMARAFRAGVEPRRKLRMPLRQRIWRPSRDLASLTSRAERIGQQMGPLTEVPALVRIENEHWIFERIEASTLHELTHRLVAQTADGEVVVGVTKNLSTALEVARCMADRDQRVVLIQPL
;
A
#
# COMPACT_ATOMS: atom_id res chain seq x y z
N MET A 1 1.48 35.52 52.60
CA MET A 1 2.02 36.43 51.57
C MET A 1 2.57 35.56 50.44
N GLY A 2 1.76 35.29 49.40
CA GLY A 2 2.16 34.40 48.30
C GLY A 2 3.10 35.11 47.31
N PRO A 3 3.97 34.37 46.59
CA PRO A 3 4.93 34.97 45.67
C PRO A 3 4.24 35.32 44.35
N THR A 4 4.13 36.61 44.01
CA THR A 4 3.53 37.03 42.74
C THR A 4 4.59 37.15 41.65
N MET A 5 5.01 35.99 41.14
CA MET A 5 5.79 35.82 39.91
C MET A 5 4.96 36.18 38.67
N ALA A 6 4.92 37.45 38.25
CA ALA A 6 4.29 37.79 36.96
C ALA A 6 4.71 39.12 36.31
N ARG A 7 5.96 39.58 36.46
CA ARG A 7 6.44 40.77 35.72
C ARG A 7 7.75 40.60 34.95
N ALA A 8 8.33 39.40 34.88
CA ALA A 8 9.50 39.15 34.06
C ALA A 8 9.16 38.95 32.57
N PHE A 9 7.91 38.61 32.23
CA PHE A 9 7.53 38.22 30.86
C PHE A 9 6.77 39.30 30.05
N ARG A 10 6.47 40.47 30.65
CA ARG A 10 5.81 41.60 29.95
C ARG A 10 6.76 42.72 29.51
N ALA A 11 8.02 42.69 29.92
CA ALA A 11 9.03 43.53 29.32
C ALA A 11 9.36 42.91 27.95
N GLY A 12 8.59 43.29 26.92
CA GLY A 12 8.94 42.95 25.55
C GLY A 12 10.41 43.26 25.30
N VAL A 13 11.10 42.38 24.57
CA VAL A 13 12.54 42.51 24.30
C VAL A 13 12.81 43.92 23.79
N GLU A 14 13.58 44.68 24.58
CA GLU A 14 13.92 46.07 24.28
C GLU A 14 14.40 46.17 22.84
N PRO A 15 13.90 47.11 22.00
CA PRO A 15 14.20 47.11 20.57
C PRO A 15 15.70 47.10 20.24
N ARG A 16 16.53 47.66 21.14
CA ARG A 16 18.00 47.69 21.05
C ARG A 16 18.66 46.35 21.41
N ARG A 17 17.98 45.48 22.16
CA ARG A 17 18.43 44.10 22.49
C ARG A 17 17.89 43.05 21.51
N LYS A 18 17.09 43.45 20.51
CA LYS A 18 16.66 42.54 19.45
C LYS A 18 17.84 42.25 18.52
N LEU A 19 18.32 41.01 18.55
CA LEU A 19 19.28 40.52 17.57
C LEU A 19 18.59 40.48 16.20
N ARG A 20 18.93 41.42 15.31
CA ARG A 20 18.45 41.39 13.92
C ARG A 20 19.26 40.35 13.16
N MET A 21 18.74 39.13 13.14
CA MET A 21 19.28 38.10 12.25
C MET A 21 18.67 38.33 10.86
N PRO A 22 19.46 38.69 9.83
CA PRO A 22 18.93 38.78 8.49
C PRO A 22 18.41 37.40 8.11
N LEU A 23 17.16 37.33 7.63
CA LEU A 23 16.67 36.12 7.00
C LEU A 23 17.57 35.88 5.80
N ARG A 24 18.50 34.92 5.90
CA ARG A 24 19.24 34.45 4.75
C ARG A 24 18.20 33.84 3.82
N GLN A 25 17.85 34.57 2.77
CA GLN A 25 17.05 34.03 1.68
C GLN A 25 17.85 32.87 1.09
N ARG A 26 17.49 31.65 1.49
CA ARG A 26 18.04 30.46 0.87
C ARG A 26 17.44 30.42 -0.52
N ILE A 27 18.27 30.67 -1.53
CA ILE A 27 17.88 30.46 -2.92
C ILE A 27 17.77 28.94 -3.08
N TRP A 28 16.54 28.43 -3.07
CA TRP A 28 16.27 27.03 -3.32
C TRP A 28 16.70 26.68 -4.74
N ARG A 29 17.62 25.72 -4.86
CA ARG A 29 18.15 25.24 -6.15
C ARG A 29 17.79 23.77 -6.28
N PRO A 30 16.62 23.42 -6.85
CA PRO A 30 16.08 22.05 -6.82
C PRO A 30 17.09 20.99 -7.25
N SER A 31 17.82 21.23 -8.34
CA SER A 31 18.82 20.30 -8.87
C SER A 31 19.96 20.01 -7.89
N ARG A 32 20.42 21.01 -7.12
CA ARG A 32 21.49 20.84 -6.12
C ARG A 32 20.94 20.34 -4.79
N ASP A 33 19.84 20.94 -4.33
CA ASP A 33 19.27 20.67 -3.01
C ASP A 33 18.62 19.28 -2.94
N LEU A 34 18.10 18.76 -4.07
CA LEU A 34 17.52 17.42 -4.16
C LEU A 34 18.51 16.33 -4.59
N ALA A 35 19.71 16.66 -5.09
CA ALA A 35 20.69 15.68 -5.56
C ALA A 35 20.98 14.59 -4.52
N SER A 36 21.09 14.96 -3.25
CA SER A 36 21.31 14.00 -2.16
C SER A 36 20.10 13.10 -1.90
N LEU A 37 18.89 13.61 -2.09
CA LEU A 37 17.65 12.83 -1.95
C LEU A 37 17.51 11.86 -3.12
N THR A 38 17.75 12.32 -4.35
CA THR A 38 17.67 11.48 -5.56
C THR A 38 18.69 10.35 -5.52
N SER A 39 19.96 10.64 -5.21
CA SER A 39 20.99 9.60 -5.12
C SER A 39 20.73 8.58 -4.01
N ARG A 40 20.05 8.97 -2.92
CA ARG A 40 19.64 8.03 -1.88
C ARG A 40 18.46 7.17 -2.32
N ALA A 41 17.47 7.77 -2.99
CA ALA A 41 16.33 7.05 -3.53
C ALA A 41 16.78 5.99 -4.55
N GLU A 42 17.69 6.34 -5.46
CA GLU A 42 18.27 5.41 -6.43
C GLU A 42 19.00 4.24 -5.76
N ARG A 43 19.86 4.55 -4.77
CA ARG A 43 20.61 3.51 -4.03
C ARG A 43 19.68 2.56 -3.28
N ILE A 44 18.64 3.09 -2.62
CA ILE A 44 17.65 2.29 -1.91
C ILE A 44 16.88 1.43 -2.92
N GLY A 45 16.45 2.01 -4.05
CA GLY A 45 15.77 1.26 -5.11
C GLY A 45 16.60 0.09 -5.65
N GLN A 46 17.90 0.26 -5.84
CA GLN A 46 18.82 -0.82 -6.23
C GLN A 46 18.94 -1.92 -5.16
N GLN A 47 18.85 -1.57 -3.88
CA GLN A 47 18.91 -2.51 -2.76
C GLN A 47 17.59 -3.26 -2.51
N MET A 48 16.46 -2.72 -2.99
CA MET A 48 15.12 -3.31 -2.77
C MET A 48 14.85 -4.60 -3.55
N GLY A 49 15.73 -4.97 -4.50
CA GLY A 49 15.55 -6.17 -5.31
C GLY A 49 14.47 -6.00 -6.39
N PRO A 50 14.15 -7.08 -7.13
CA PRO A 50 13.14 -7.03 -8.17
C PRO A 50 11.75 -6.76 -7.59
N LEU A 51 10.98 -5.88 -8.25
CA LEU A 51 9.59 -5.63 -7.90
C LEU A 51 8.83 -6.96 -7.94
N THR A 52 8.45 -7.45 -6.77
CA THR A 52 7.64 -8.66 -6.65
C THR A 52 6.18 -8.24 -6.70
N GLU A 53 5.42 -8.81 -7.63
CA GLU A 53 3.99 -8.58 -7.67
C GLU A 53 3.36 -9.11 -6.38
N VAL A 54 2.74 -8.20 -5.62
CA VAL A 54 1.93 -8.59 -4.46
C VAL A 54 0.66 -9.20 -5.03
N PRO A 55 0.37 -10.50 -4.78
CA PRO A 55 -0.84 -11.12 -5.32
C PRO A 55 -2.05 -10.34 -4.81
N ALA A 56 -2.80 -9.78 -5.75
CA ALA A 56 -4.03 -9.09 -5.45
C ALA A 56 -5.03 -10.12 -4.94
N LEU A 57 -5.27 -10.15 -3.63
CA LEU A 57 -6.36 -10.89 -2.97
C LEU A 57 -7.75 -10.27 -3.29
N VAL A 58 -7.93 -9.75 -4.50
CA VAL A 58 -9.08 -8.90 -4.87
C VAL A 58 -9.91 -9.59 -5.95
N ARG A 59 -11.17 -9.87 -5.64
CA ARG A 59 -12.20 -10.29 -6.60
C ARG A 59 -13.17 -9.12 -6.80
N ILE A 60 -13.38 -8.70 -8.05
CA ILE A 60 -14.23 -7.54 -8.38
C ILE A 60 -15.67 -8.02 -8.57
N GLU A 61 -16.57 -7.61 -7.68
CA GLU A 61 -18.02 -7.61 -7.90
C GLU A 61 -18.63 -6.33 -7.29
N ASN A 62 -19.32 -5.54 -8.13
CA ASN A 62 -20.25 -4.46 -7.74
C ASN A 62 -19.68 -3.18 -7.09
N GLU A 63 -18.47 -2.73 -7.44
CA GLU A 63 -17.93 -1.37 -7.13
C GLU A 63 -17.95 -0.92 -5.65
N HIS A 64 -18.16 -1.82 -4.70
CA HIS A 64 -18.16 -1.51 -3.27
C HIS A 64 -17.15 -2.38 -2.53
N TRP A 65 -16.31 -1.74 -1.72
CA TRP A 65 -15.31 -2.41 -0.89
C TRP A 65 -16.00 -3.09 0.28
N ILE A 66 -16.04 -4.44 0.31
CA ILE A 66 -16.52 -5.21 1.47
C ILE A 66 -15.31 -5.93 2.08
N PHE A 67 -14.97 -5.55 3.32
CA PHE A 67 -14.02 -6.29 4.14
C PHE A 67 -14.79 -7.25 5.03
N GLU A 68 -14.76 -8.54 4.71
CA GLU A 68 -15.35 -9.57 5.57
C GLU A 68 -14.23 -10.27 6.35
N ARG A 69 -14.35 -10.28 7.69
CA ARG A 69 -13.48 -11.10 8.53
C ARG A 69 -13.94 -12.54 8.41
N ILE A 70 -13.20 -13.32 7.64
CA ILE A 70 -13.44 -14.74 7.50
C ILE A 70 -12.79 -15.46 8.69
N GLU A 71 -13.51 -16.38 9.31
CA GLU A 71 -12.92 -17.25 10.32
C GLU A 71 -11.86 -18.17 9.70
N ALA A 72 -10.82 -18.49 10.46
CA ALA A 72 -9.76 -19.40 10.00
C ALA A 72 -10.31 -20.81 9.68
N SER A 73 -11.39 -21.22 10.36
CA SER A 73 -12.12 -22.47 10.10
C SER A 73 -12.59 -22.57 8.65
N THR A 74 -13.11 -21.49 8.07
CA THR A 74 -13.60 -21.44 6.69
C THR A 74 -12.51 -21.72 5.66
N LEU A 75 -11.26 -21.35 5.94
CA LEU A 75 -10.13 -21.65 5.04
C LEU A 75 -9.81 -23.15 4.99
N HIS A 76 -10.08 -23.90 6.06
CA HIS A 76 -9.86 -25.35 6.10
C HIS A 76 -10.91 -26.12 5.30
N GLU A 77 -12.05 -25.50 4.99
CA GLU A 77 -13.14 -26.12 4.23
C GLU A 77 -12.96 -25.96 2.72
N LEU A 78 -11.93 -25.24 2.27
CA LEU A 78 -11.62 -25.05 0.86
C LEU A 78 -11.03 -26.34 0.28
N THR A 79 -11.52 -26.76 -0.88
CA THR A 79 -11.19 -28.07 -1.46
C THR A 79 -10.71 -28.01 -2.90
N HIS A 80 -11.07 -26.97 -3.66
CA HIS A 80 -10.76 -26.89 -5.09
C HIS A 80 -10.11 -25.55 -5.43
N ARG A 81 -8.98 -25.56 -6.12
CA ARG A 81 -8.32 -24.37 -6.68
C ARG A 81 -8.60 -24.20 -8.16
N LEU A 82 -8.71 -22.94 -8.59
CA LEU A 82 -8.89 -22.53 -9.98
C LEU A 82 -7.55 -22.01 -10.51
N VAL A 83 -7.01 -22.67 -11.53
CA VAL A 83 -5.70 -22.36 -12.11
C VAL A 83 -5.88 -21.86 -13.54
N ALA A 84 -5.39 -20.66 -13.82
CA ALA A 84 -5.31 -20.11 -15.17
C ALA A 84 -3.91 -20.33 -15.74
N GLN A 85 -3.84 -20.69 -17.01
CA GLN A 85 -2.58 -20.76 -17.74
C GLN A 85 -2.31 -19.42 -18.42
N THR A 86 -1.21 -18.77 -18.06
CA THR A 86 -0.73 -17.52 -18.66
C THR A 86 0.58 -17.77 -19.41
N ALA A 87 1.08 -16.75 -20.14
CA ALA A 87 2.37 -16.83 -20.82
C ALA A 87 3.55 -17.07 -19.85
N ASP A 88 3.39 -16.61 -18.61
CA ASP A 88 4.42 -16.68 -17.57
C ASP A 88 4.30 -17.93 -16.67
N GLY A 89 3.27 -18.76 -16.88
CA GLY A 89 3.08 -20.03 -16.19
C GLY A 89 1.67 -20.26 -15.65
N GLU A 90 1.57 -21.11 -14.62
CA GLU A 90 0.31 -21.37 -13.93
C GLU A 90 0.08 -20.34 -12.83
N VAL A 91 -1.07 -19.67 -12.86
CA VAL A 91 -1.49 -18.69 -11.86
C VAL A 91 -2.77 -19.17 -11.18
N VAL A 92 -2.74 -19.27 -9.85
CA VAL A 92 -3.92 -19.60 -9.06
C VAL A 92 -4.81 -18.36 -8.95
N VAL A 93 -6.02 -18.44 -9.51
CA VAL A 93 -7.00 -17.34 -9.53
C VAL A 93 -7.79 -17.28 -8.23
N GLY A 94 -8.09 -18.45 -7.65
CA GLY A 94 -8.88 -18.53 -6.43
C GLY A 94 -9.10 -19.96 -5.98
N VAL A 95 -9.80 -20.10 -4.84
CA VAL A 95 -10.09 -21.38 -4.22
C VAL A 95 -11.56 -21.38 -3.78
N THR A 96 -12.20 -22.55 -3.84
CA THR A 96 -13.63 -22.73 -3.54
C THR A 96 -13.85 -23.92 -2.61
N LYS A 97 -14.95 -23.86 -1.86
CA LYS A 97 -15.36 -24.88 -0.88
C LYS A 97 -15.83 -26.19 -1.53
N ASN A 98 -16.37 -26.14 -2.75
CA ASN A 98 -16.93 -27.30 -3.42
C ASN A 98 -16.78 -27.20 -4.95
N LEU A 99 -16.90 -28.35 -5.62
CA LEU A 99 -16.77 -28.45 -7.07
C LEU A 99 -17.87 -27.67 -7.82
N SER A 100 -19.10 -27.64 -7.29
CA SER A 100 -20.21 -26.94 -7.92
C SER A 100 -19.97 -25.43 -8.04
N THR A 101 -19.46 -24.81 -6.99
CA THR A 101 -19.10 -23.38 -6.98
C THR A 101 -17.86 -23.15 -7.86
N ALA A 102 -16.89 -24.08 -7.88
CA ALA A 102 -15.76 -24.00 -8.81
C ALA A 102 -16.23 -23.97 -10.28
N LEU A 103 -17.17 -24.84 -10.64
CA LEU A 103 -17.72 -24.93 -12.00
C LEU A 103 -18.52 -23.67 -12.38
N GLU A 104 -19.33 -23.14 -11.46
CA GLU A 104 -20.09 -21.91 -11.69
C GLU A 104 -19.17 -20.71 -11.93
N VAL A 105 -18.12 -20.58 -11.11
CA VAL A 105 -17.10 -19.54 -11.28
C VAL A 105 -16.35 -19.72 -12.59
N ALA A 106 -15.92 -20.94 -12.92
CA ALA A 106 -15.24 -21.24 -14.19
C ALA A 106 -16.11 -20.91 -15.41
N ARG A 107 -17.41 -21.22 -15.35
CA ARG A 107 -18.38 -20.85 -16.38
C ARG A 107 -18.50 -19.34 -16.52
N CYS A 108 -18.64 -18.63 -15.41
CA CYS A 108 -18.76 -17.17 -15.42
C CYS A 108 -17.51 -16.51 -16.02
N MET A 109 -16.32 -17.02 -15.68
CA MET A 109 -15.05 -16.55 -16.25
C MET A 109 -14.93 -16.83 -17.75
N ALA A 110 -15.41 -17.99 -18.21
CA ALA A 110 -15.44 -18.33 -19.64
C ALA A 110 -16.41 -17.41 -20.40
N ASP A 111 -17.59 -17.17 -19.85
CA ASP A 111 -18.66 -16.39 -20.51
C ASP A 111 -18.36 -14.88 -20.53
N ARG A 112 -17.83 -14.32 -19.43
CA ARG A 112 -17.62 -12.87 -19.29
C ARG A 112 -16.20 -12.41 -19.65
N ASP A 113 -15.20 -13.16 -19.21
CA ASP A 113 -13.79 -12.77 -19.32
C ASP A 113 -13.07 -13.51 -20.46
N GLN A 114 -13.77 -14.39 -21.19
CA GLN A 114 -13.21 -15.27 -22.22
C GLN A 114 -12.00 -16.07 -21.72
N ARG A 115 -11.98 -16.40 -20.43
CA ARG A 115 -10.85 -17.04 -19.76
C ARG A 115 -11.26 -18.43 -19.27
N VAL A 116 -10.51 -19.44 -19.70
CA VAL A 116 -10.69 -20.83 -19.26
C VAL A 116 -9.72 -21.12 -18.11
N VAL A 117 -10.21 -21.85 -17.12
CA VAL A 117 -9.44 -22.24 -15.92
C VAL A 117 -9.52 -23.75 -15.71
N LEU A 118 -8.45 -24.31 -15.18
CA LEU A 118 -8.38 -25.69 -14.72
C LEU A 118 -8.86 -25.75 -13.26
N ILE A 119 -9.72 -26.71 -12.94
CA ILE A 119 -10.14 -26.98 -11.57
C ILE A 119 -9.31 -28.16 -11.05
N GLN A 120 -8.57 -27.93 -9.96
CA GLN A 120 -7.74 -28.95 -9.32
C GLN A 120 -8.14 -29.09 -7.85
N PRO A 121 -8.10 -30.31 -7.28
CA PRO A 121 -8.19 -30.48 -5.83
C PRO A 121 -6.98 -29.82 -5.15
N LEU A 122 -7.18 -29.32 -3.92
CA LEU A 122 -6.11 -28.82 -3.06
C LEU A 122 -5.25 -29.94 -2.46
#